data_AF-A0A3Q0CE29-F1
#
_entry.id   AF-A0A3Q0CE29-F1
#
_cell.length_a   1.000
_cell.length_b   1.000
_cell.length_c   1.000
_cell.angle_alpha   90.00
_cell.angle_beta   90.00
_cell.angle_gamma   90.00
#
_symmetry.space_group_name_H-M   'P 1'
#
loop_
_entity.id
_entity.type
_entity.pdbx_description
1 polymer ?
#
loop_
_entity_poly.entity_id
_entity_poly.type
_entity_poly.pdbx_seq_one_letter_code
_entity_poly.pdbx_strand_id
1 'polypeptide(L)'
;MYREYRDLTTAGAVTQCYRDMGARHRARAHSIQIMKVEEIAAGKCRRPAVKQFHDSKIKFPLPHRVLRRQHKPRFTTKRPNTFF
;
A
#
# COMPACT_ATOMS: atom_id res chain seq x y z
N MET A 1 15.86 -6.39 -9.98
CA MET A 1 15.40 -5.04 -9.58
C MET A 1 15.40 -4.96 -8.05
N TYR A 2 15.91 -3.89 -7.45
CA TYR A 2 15.80 -3.68 -6.00
C TYR A 2 14.55 -2.86 -5.66
N ARG A 3 13.66 -3.40 -4.84
CA ARG A 3 12.43 -2.76 -4.35
C ARG A 3 12.29 -2.97 -2.85
N GLU A 4 11.64 -2.02 -2.19
CA GLU A 4 11.37 -2.07 -0.75
C GLU A 4 9.85 -2.01 -0.55
N TYR A 5 9.35 -2.87 0.33
CA TYR A 5 7.95 -2.92 0.74
C TYR A 5 7.91 -2.90 2.27
N ARG A 6 6.92 -2.18 2.83
CA ARG A 6 6.68 -2.15 4.28
C ARG A 6 5.47 -3.02 4.57
N ASP A 7 5.71 -4.19 5.14
CA ASP A 7 4.69 -5.18 5.51
C ASP A 7 5.12 -5.93 6.77
N LEU A 8 4.18 -6.65 7.40
CA LEU A 8 4.42 -7.42 8.62
C LEU A 8 5.02 -8.80 8.35
N THR A 9 4.87 -9.33 7.13
CA THR A 9 5.33 -10.67 6.77
C THR A 9 6.06 -10.66 5.43
N THR A 10 7.02 -11.58 5.26
CA THR A 10 7.74 -11.78 4.00
C THR A 10 6.78 -12.16 2.85
N ALA A 11 5.81 -13.03 3.12
CA ALA A 11 4.79 -13.42 2.15
C ALA A 11 3.92 -12.24 1.71
N GLY A 12 3.51 -11.37 2.65
CA GLY A 12 2.78 -10.14 2.34
C GLY A 12 3.59 -9.21 1.46
N ALA A 13 4.86 -8.98 1.81
CA ALA A 13 5.77 -8.13 1.03
C ALA A 13 5.98 -8.66 -0.41
N VAL A 14 6.16 -9.96 -0.58
CA VAL A 14 6.27 -10.60 -1.91
C VAL A 14 4.95 -10.49 -2.68
N THR A 15 3.81 -10.61 -2.01
CA THR A 15 2.50 -10.42 -2.65
C THR A 15 2.34 -8.98 -3.15
N GLN A 16 2.76 -7.98 -2.36
CA GLN A 16 2.81 -6.58 -2.80
C GLN A 16 3.75 -6.41 -4.01
N CYS A 17 4.90 -7.08 -4.00
CA CYS A 17 5.85 -7.08 -5.12
C CYS A 17 5.21 -7.56 -6.42
N TYR A 18 4.53 -8.71 -6.42
CA TYR A 18 3.84 -9.22 -7.61
C TYR A 18 2.76 -8.25 -8.12
N ARG A 19 1.95 -7.68 -7.22
CA ARG A 19 0.91 -6.70 -7.60
C ARG A 19 1.51 -5.41 -8.18
N ASP A 20 2.58 -4.89 -7.59
CA ASP A 20 3.24 -3.66 -8.03
C ASP A 20 4.01 -3.85 -9.36
N MET A 21 4.62 -5.02 -9.58
CA MET A 21 5.24 -5.36 -10.86
C MET A 21 4.19 -5.53 -11.97
N GLY A 22 3.05 -6.15 -11.69
CA GLY A 22 1.92 -6.22 -12.61
C GLY A 22 1.33 -4.84 -12.92
N ALA A 23 1.13 -4.00 -11.91
CA ALA A 23 0.53 -2.68 -12.07
C ALA A 23 1.42 -1.70 -12.85
N ARG A 24 2.72 -1.65 -12.55
CA ARG A 24 3.64 -0.67 -13.16
C ARG A 24 4.28 -1.12 -14.46
N HIS A 25 4.53 -2.43 -14.60
CA HIS A 25 5.32 -2.97 -15.70
C HIS A 25 4.59 -4.05 -16.50
N ARG A 26 3.32 -4.35 -16.16
CA ARG A 26 2.54 -5.43 -16.79
C ARG A 26 3.22 -6.80 -16.73
N ALA A 27 4.15 -6.98 -15.79
CA ALA A 27 4.87 -8.22 -15.61
C ALA A 27 3.94 -9.27 -14.97
N ARG A 28 3.88 -10.45 -15.56
CA ARG A 28 3.06 -11.57 -15.06
C ARG A 28 3.88 -12.36 -14.03
N ALA A 29 3.20 -13.10 -13.15
CA ALA A 29 3.89 -13.84 -12.09
C ALA A 29 4.93 -14.84 -12.63
N HIS A 30 4.65 -15.53 -13.73
CA HIS A 30 5.58 -16.47 -14.36
C HIS A 30 6.85 -15.81 -14.95
N SER A 31 6.81 -14.50 -15.22
CA SER A 31 7.95 -13.76 -15.76
C SER A 31 8.79 -13.09 -14.67
N ILE A 32 8.40 -13.19 -13.40
CA ILE A 32 9.07 -12.55 -12.26
C ILE A 32 9.78 -13.62 -11.45
N GLN A 33 11.08 -13.46 -11.26
CA GLN A 33 11.90 -14.31 -10.40
C GLN A 33 12.34 -13.51 -9.17
N ILE A 34 12.05 -14.03 -7.98
CA ILE A 34 12.48 -13.43 -6.71
C ILE A 34 13.82 -14.06 -6.33
N MET A 35 14.89 -13.27 -6.37
CA MET A 35 16.25 -13.76 -6.09
C MET A 35 16.59 -13.73 -4.59
N LYS A 36 16.16 -12.69 -3.88
CA LYS A 36 16.43 -12.51 -2.45
C LYS A 36 15.32 -11.66 -1.83
N VAL A 37 14.93 -12.03 -0.61
CA VAL A 37 14.05 -11.24 0.27
C VAL A 37 14.74 -11.16 1.62
N GLU A 38 14.83 -9.96 2.17
CA GLU A 38 15.54 -9.70 3.42
C GLU A 38 14.87 -8.54 4.15
N GLU A 39 14.80 -8.62 5.48
CA GLU A 39 14.33 -7.52 6.32
C GLU A 39 15.43 -6.45 6.43
N ILE A 40 15.04 -5.18 6.30
CA ILE A 40 15.96 -4.05 6.28
C ILE A 40 15.64 -3.10 7.43
N ALA A 41 16.65 -2.81 8.25
CA ALA A 41 16.53 -1.83 9.33
C ALA A 41 16.26 -0.42 8.78
N ALA A 42 15.48 0.39 9.53
CA ALA A 42 14.97 1.69 9.09
C ALA A 42 16.03 2.67 8.53
N GLY A 43 17.24 2.67 9.10
CA GLY A 43 18.35 3.53 8.66
C GLY A 43 18.98 3.14 7.32
N LYS A 44 18.76 1.90 6.86
CA LYS A 44 19.31 1.36 5.60
C LYS A 44 18.32 1.43 4.42
N CYS A 45 17.06 1.84 4.66
CA CYS A 45 16.07 1.97 3.59
C CYS A 45 16.41 3.11 2.63
N ARG A 46 16.25 2.85 1.33
CA ARG A 46 16.61 3.77 0.23
C ARG A 46 15.38 4.40 -0.42
N ARG A 47 14.20 3.78 -0.37
CA ARG A 47 13.01 4.27 -1.09
C ARG A 47 12.27 5.33 -0.28
N PRO A 48 12.07 6.57 -0.81
CA PRO A 48 11.43 7.64 -0.06
C PRO A 48 10.00 7.30 0.36
N ALA A 49 9.28 6.53 -0.47
CA ALA A 49 7.93 6.04 -0.17
C ALA A 49 7.87 5.14 1.09
N VAL A 50 8.96 4.45 1.43
CA VAL A 50 9.09 3.68 2.68
C VAL A 50 9.58 4.59 3.80
N LYS A 51 10.62 5.40 3.53
CA LYS A 51 11.23 6.31 4.52
C LYS A 51 10.26 7.33 5.12
N GLN A 52 9.29 7.83 4.37
CA GLN A 52 8.30 8.79 4.87
C GLN A 52 7.48 8.25 6.05
N PHE A 53 7.39 6.93 6.21
CA PHE A 53 6.70 6.30 7.33
C PHE A 53 7.60 6.05 8.55
N HIS A 54 8.87 6.44 8.50
CA HIS A 54 9.83 6.29 9.59
C HIS A 54 9.87 7.55 10.46
N ASP A 55 8.76 7.87 11.11
CA ASP A 55 8.66 8.99 12.05
C ASP A 55 7.92 8.53 13.31
N SER A 56 8.54 8.75 14.48
CA SER A 56 7.99 8.36 15.78
C SER A 56 6.79 9.20 16.20
N LYS A 57 6.62 10.39 15.62
CA LYS A 57 5.50 11.30 15.87
C LYS A 57 4.58 11.44 14.66
N ILE A 58 4.62 10.45 13.75
CA ILE A 58 3.85 10.49 12.51
C ILE A 58 2.36 10.69 12.79
N LYS A 59 1.78 11.71 12.13
CA LYS A 59 0.37 12.05 12.26
C LYS A 59 -0.16 12.51 10.91
N PHE A 60 -1.28 11.93 10.49
CA PHE A 60 -1.98 12.33 9.28
C PHE A 60 -3.50 12.18 9.47
N PRO A 61 -4.32 13.13 8.98
CA PRO A 61 -5.75 12.94 8.89
C PRO A 61 -6.10 12.01 7.72
N LEU A 62 -7.36 11.54 7.68
CA LEU A 62 -7.95 10.91 6.50
C LEU A 62 -8.89 11.94 5.84
N PRO A 63 -8.40 12.77 4.90
CA PRO A 63 -9.08 13.99 4.49
C PRO A 63 -10.39 13.76 3.75
N HIS A 64 -10.52 12.65 3.01
CA HIS A 64 -11.72 12.32 2.25
C HIS A 64 -12.09 10.85 2.44
N ARG A 65 -13.20 10.60 3.15
CA ARG A 65 -13.68 9.25 3.45
C ARG A 65 -14.88 8.91 2.57
N VAL A 66 -14.63 8.15 1.51
CA VAL A 66 -15.68 7.69 0.59
C VAL A 66 -16.61 6.70 1.27
N LEU A 67 -17.91 6.92 1.18
CA LEU A 67 -18.92 5.93 1.62
C LEU A 67 -18.81 4.68 0.74
N ARG A 68 -18.46 3.54 1.37
CA ARG A 68 -18.36 2.24 0.68
C ARG A 68 -19.71 1.53 0.55
N ARG A 69 -20.63 1.72 1.51
CA ARG A 69 -21.96 1.08 1.51
C ARG A 69 -22.98 1.90 0.71
N GLN A 70 -22.73 2.05 -0.59
CA GLN A 70 -23.55 2.91 -1.47
C GLN A 70 -24.94 2.33 -1.76
N HIS A 71 -25.15 1.03 -1.54
CA HIS A 71 -26.43 0.36 -1.80
C HIS A 71 -27.22 0.04 -0.52
N LYS A 72 -26.80 0.58 0.63
CA LYS A 72 -27.47 0.37 1.92
C LYS A 72 -27.54 1.70 2.70
N PRO A 73 -28.55 2.56 2.45
CA PRO A 73 -29.67 2.37 1.51
C PRO A 73 -29.27 2.70 0.07
N ARG A 74 -29.98 2.12 -0.92
CA ARG A 74 -29.76 2.41 -2.35
C ARG A 74 -30.31 3.78 -2.77
N PHE A 75 -31.39 4.21 -2.11
CA PHE A 75 -32.00 5.52 -2.30
C PHE A 75 -32.15 6.19 -0.94
N THR A 76 -31.83 7.48 -0.86
CA THR A 76 -31.95 8.27 0.36
C THR A 76 -32.15 9.73 -0.02
N THR A 77 -32.78 10.50 0.86
CA THR A 77 -32.98 11.94 0.69
C THR A 77 -31.76 12.76 1.08
N LYS A 78 -30.84 12.18 1.87
CA LYS A 78 -29.65 12.87 2.40
C LYS A 78 -28.41 12.53 1.57
N ARG A 79 -27.63 13.55 1.22
CA ARG A 79 -26.32 13.36 0.56
C ARG A 79 -25.30 12.79 1.57
N PRO A 80 -24.35 11.94 1.12
CA PRO A 80 -23.30 11.44 1.99
C PRO A 80 -22.35 12.56 2.41
N ASN A 81 -21.99 12.60 3.69
CA ASN A 81 -20.87 13.40 4.19
C ASN A 81 -19.55 12.60 4.02
N THR A 82 -18.48 13.27 3.61
CA THR A 82 -17.15 12.67 3.41
C THR A 82 -16.06 13.29 4.31
N PHE A 83 -16.41 14.31 5.10
CA PHE A 83 -15.55 14.97 6.08
C PHE A 83 -15.94 14.53 7.51
N PHE A 84 -14.98 13.94 8.23
CA PHE A 84 -15.16 13.35 9.57
C PHE A 84 -13.97 13.64 10.47
#